data_AF-A0A9W4PJ63-F1
#
_entry.id   AF-A0A9W4PJ63-F1
#
_cell.length_a   1.000
_cell.length_b   1.000
_cell.length_c   1.000
_cell.angle_alpha   90.00
_cell.angle_beta   90.00
_cell.angle_gamma   90.00
#
_symmetry.space_group_name_H-M   'P 1'
#
loop_
_entity.id
_entity.type
_entity.pdbx_description
1 polymer ?
#
loop_
_entity_poly.entity_id
_entity_poly.type
_entity_poly.pdbx_seq_one_letter_code
_entity_poly.pdbx_strand_id
1 'polypeptide(L)'
;MKSLKKDGTYLNVTVSVTGVRMLCTKLTTSKKLILSQNSPETPEALNFLKELEAGKLNVVIDRYYTFEEIVQAHTYVEKGHKKGNVVITLEHNSKS
;
A
#
# COMPACT_ATOMS: atom_id res chain seq x y z
N MET A 1 -16.74 -0.63 -13.81
CA MET A 1 -16.70 -2.11 -13.91
C MET A 1 -16.76 -2.67 -15.35
N LYS A 2 -16.75 -1.82 -16.39
CA LYS A 2 -16.74 -2.29 -17.78
C LYS A 2 -15.44 -3.03 -18.13
N SER A 3 -14.30 -2.64 -17.54
CA SER A 3 -12.98 -3.25 -17.77
C SER A 3 -12.74 -4.60 -17.09
N LEU A 4 -13.59 -5.01 -16.14
CA LEU A 4 -13.46 -6.33 -15.50
C LEU A 4 -14.01 -7.43 -16.41
N LYS A 5 -13.25 -8.51 -16.58
CA LYS A 5 -13.70 -9.74 -17.24
C LYS A 5 -14.87 -10.37 -16.48
N LYS A 6 -15.54 -11.34 -17.13
CA LYS A 6 -16.52 -12.21 -16.44
C LYS A 6 -15.83 -12.83 -15.21
N ASP A 7 -16.50 -12.79 -14.07
CA ASP A 7 -16.02 -13.32 -12.78
C ASP A 7 -14.76 -12.63 -12.21
N GLY A 8 -14.37 -11.48 -12.78
CA GLY A 8 -13.26 -10.67 -12.27
C GLY A 8 -13.57 -10.00 -10.93
N THR A 9 -12.52 -9.80 -10.13
CA THR A 9 -12.59 -9.17 -8.81
C THR A 9 -11.90 -7.80 -8.84
N TYR A 10 -12.58 -6.78 -8.32
CA TYR A 10 -11.97 -5.50 -7.98
C TYR A 10 -11.82 -5.39 -6.47
N LEU A 11 -10.60 -5.13 -6.02
CA LEU A 11 -10.27 -4.85 -4.63
C LEU A 11 -10.09 -3.35 -4.45
N ASN A 12 -10.95 -2.71 -3.66
CA ASN A 12 -10.77 -1.30 -3.30
C ASN A 12 -9.95 -1.19 -2.01
N VAL A 13 -8.80 -0.52 -2.08
CA VAL A 13 -7.91 -0.25 -0.93
C VAL A 13 -8.03 1.19 -0.42
N THR A 14 -8.96 1.99 -0.97
CA THR A 14 -9.19 3.40 -0.66
C THR A 14 -10.66 3.63 -0.27
N VAL A 15 -11.02 4.88 0.06
CA VAL A 15 -12.32 5.36 0.57
C VAL A 15 -13.53 4.47 0.26
N SER A 16 -14.33 4.22 1.29
CA SER A 16 -15.46 3.29 1.27
C SER A 16 -16.44 3.58 0.13
N VAL A 17 -16.64 2.59 -0.74
CA VAL A 17 -17.79 2.62 -1.67
C VAL A 17 -19.01 2.25 -0.85
N THR A 18 -20.06 3.08 -0.86
CA THR A 18 -21.31 2.84 -0.15
C THR A 18 -21.87 1.46 -0.48
N GLY A 19 -22.14 0.64 0.55
CA GLY A 19 -22.43 -0.79 0.43
C GLY A 19 -23.58 -1.17 -0.51
N VAL A 20 -24.51 -0.26 -0.78
CA VAL A 20 -25.64 -0.47 -1.69
C VAL A 20 -25.17 -0.78 -3.12
N ARG A 21 -24.20 -0.03 -3.64
CA ARG A 21 -23.69 -0.24 -5.00
C ARG A 21 -22.94 -1.57 -5.13
N MET A 22 -22.27 -2.01 -4.06
CA MET A 22 -21.62 -3.32 -3.98
C MET A 22 -22.65 -4.45 -4.05
N LEU A 23 -23.74 -4.35 -3.27
CA LEU A 23 -24.78 -5.36 -3.22
C LEU A 23 -25.48 -5.51 -4.58
N CYS A 24 -25.86 -4.39 -5.20
CA CYS A 24 -26.45 -4.40 -6.55
C CYS A 24 -25.50 -5.04 -7.57
N THR A 25 -24.20 -4.77 -7.50
CA THR A 25 -23.21 -5.34 -8.41
C THR A 25 -23.15 -6.87 -8.33
N LYS A 26 -23.24 -7.45 -7.13
CA LYS A 26 -23.26 -8.90 -6.93
C LYS A 26 -24.54 -9.56 -7.44
N LEU A 27 -25.68 -8.89 -7.25
CA LEU A 27 -26.99 -9.43 -7.63
C LEU A 27 -27.27 -9.29 -9.13
N THR A 28 -26.73 -8.26 -9.76
CA THR A 28 -27.00 -7.94 -11.18
C THR A 28 -25.88 -8.36 -12.12
N THR A 29 -24.70 -8.74 -11.61
CA THR A 29 -23.54 -9.11 -12.42
C THR A 29 -22.76 -10.26 -11.79
N SER A 30 -22.01 -11.02 -12.60
CA SER A 30 -21.10 -12.06 -12.08
C SER A 30 -19.77 -11.50 -11.54
N LYS A 31 -19.62 -10.17 -11.46
CA LYS A 31 -18.37 -9.49 -11.06
C LYS A 31 -18.33 -9.26 -9.57
N LYS A 32 -17.13 -9.37 -8.98
CA LYS A 32 -16.93 -9.23 -7.52
C LYS A 32 -16.30 -7.87 -7.20
N LEU A 33 -16.82 -7.24 -6.15
CA LEU A 33 -16.24 -6.06 -5.52
C LEU A 33 -15.90 -6.46 -4.08
N ILE A 34 -14.65 -6.23 -3.66
CA ILE A 34 -14.17 -6.47 -2.29
C ILE A 34 -13.62 -5.14 -1.75
N LEU A 35 -14.00 -4.79 -0.51
CA LEU A 35 -13.35 -3.71 0.22
C LEU A 35 -12.20 -4.32 1.01
N SER A 36 -11.00 -3.79 0.81
CA SER A 36 -9.86 -4.19 1.61
C SER A 36 -10.08 -3.75 3.05
N GLN A 37 -9.69 -4.62 3.98
CA GLN A 37 -9.48 -4.22 5.36
C GLN A 37 -8.04 -3.74 5.51
N ASN A 38 -7.73 -3.14 6.66
CA ASN A 38 -6.35 -2.83 7.01
C ASN A 38 -5.50 -4.10 7.03
N SER A 39 -4.24 -3.97 6.67
CA SER A 39 -3.28 -5.07 6.76
C SER A 39 -3.12 -5.50 8.22
N PRO A 40 -2.90 -6.81 8.49
CA PRO A 40 -2.59 -7.27 9.83
C PRO A 40 -1.26 -6.68 10.32
N GLU A 41 -1.25 -6.14 11.53
CA GLU A 41 -0.07 -5.58 12.19
C GLU A 41 0.54 -6.60 13.16
N THR A 42 0.88 -7.80 12.66
CA THR A 42 1.40 -8.90 13.47
C THR A 42 2.82 -9.32 13.03
N PRO A 43 3.61 -9.97 13.92
CA PRO A 43 4.92 -10.50 13.57
C PRO A 43 4.89 -11.48 12.40
N GLU A 44 3.84 -12.30 12.29
CA GLU A 44 3.67 -13.28 11.20
C GLU A 44 3.51 -12.57 9.85
N ALA A 45 2.76 -11.47 9.83
CA ALA A 45 2.62 -10.65 8.62
C ALA A 45 3.96 -10.05 8.19
N LEU A 46 4.77 -9.59 9.14
CA LEU A 46 6.11 -9.06 8.86
C LEU A 46 7.07 -10.15 8.36
N ASN A 47 7.04 -11.34 8.96
CA ASN A 47 7.83 -12.49 8.50
C ASN A 47 7.45 -12.89 7.08
N PHE A 48 6.16 -12.89 6.75
CA PHE A 48 5.68 -13.14 5.40
C PHE A 48 6.23 -12.11 4.39
N LEU A 49 6.26 -10.81 4.74
CA LEU A 49 6.86 -9.79 3.88
C LEU A 49 8.36 -10.06 3.64
N LYS A 50 9.09 -10.45 4.68
CA LYS A 50 10.52 -10.80 4.59
C LYS A 50 10.78 -11.98 3.65
N GLU A 51 9.91 -12.98 3.65
CA GLU A 51 9.99 -14.10 2.70
C GLU A 51 9.75 -13.65 1.25
N LEU A 52 8.89 -12.65 1.04
CA LEU A 52 8.67 -12.09 -0.30
C LEU A 52 9.88 -11.30 -0.78
N GLU A 53 10.60 -10.62 0.11
CA GLU A 53 11.84 -9.90 -0.22
C GLU A 53 12.96 -10.82 -0.72
N ALA A 54 12.88 -12.14 -0.48
CA ALA A 54 13.82 -13.13 -0.99
C ALA A 54 13.67 -13.40 -2.51
N GLY A 55 13.32 -12.38 -3.30
CA GLY A 55 13.27 -12.41 -4.77
C GLY A 55 11.87 -12.45 -5.39
N LYS A 56 10.80 -12.42 -4.58
CA LYS A 56 9.41 -12.34 -5.07
C LYS A 56 8.86 -10.91 -5.09
N LEU A 57 9.47 -10.01 -4.32
CA LEU A 57 9.09 -8.61 -4.21
C LEU A 57 10.35 -7.74 -4.22
N ASN A 58 10.45 -6.86 -5.22
CA ASN A 58 11.50 -5.84 -5.28
C ASN A 58 10.92 -4.52 -4.77
N VAL A 59 11.35 -4.09 -3.59
CA VAL A 59 10.94 -2.81 -3.01
C VAL A 59 11.71 -1.68 -3.71
N VAL A 60 10.98 -0.78 -4.36
CA VAL A 60 11.57 0.41 -5.00
C VAL A 60 11.67 1.53 -3.96
N ILE A 61 12.90 1.85 -3.59
CA ILE A 61 13.22 3.03 -2.77
C ILE A 61 13.56 4.18 -3.70
N ASP A 62 12.84 5.28 -3.55
CA ASP A 62 13.01 6.47 -4.38
C ASP A 62 14.18 7.31 -3.90
N ARG A 63 14.17 7.64 -2.60
CA ARG A 63 15.13 8.54 -1.96
C ARG A 63 15.34 8.18 -0.50
N TYR A 64 16.54 8.53 -0.03
CA TYR A 64 16.90 8.52 1.37
C TYR A 64 17.06 9.96 1.85
N TYR A 65 16.60 10.22 3.06
CA TYR A 65 16.79 11.48 3.77
C TYR A 65 17.33 11.17 5.17
N THR A 66 18.08 12.09 5.77
CA THR A 66 18.35 12.00 7.22
C THR A 66 17.14 12.49 8.01
N PHE A 67 17.19 12.33 9.34
CA PHE A 67 16.11 12.83 10.20
C PHE A 67 15.98 14.36 10.14
N GLU A 68 17.11 15.07 10.05
CA GLU A 68 17.17 16.53 9.92
C GLU A 68 16.47 17.03 8.65
N GLU A 69 16.37 16.18 7.63
CA GLU A 69 15.77 16.48 6.34
C GLU A 69 14.27 16.11 6.27
N ILE A 70 13.62 15.75 7.38
CA ILE A 70 12.23 15.28 7.41
C ILE A 70 11.23 16.26 6.75
N VAL A 71 11.45 17.57 6.89
CA VAL A 71 10.63 18.60 6.23
C VAL A 71 10.76 18.54 4.70
N GLN A 72 11.97 18.28 4.19
CA GLN A 72 12.21 18.13 2.76
C GLN A 72 11.61 16.83 2.23
N ALA A 73 11.69 15.74 3.00
CA ALA A 73 11.06 14.47 2.66
C ALA A 73 9.54 14.62 2.50
N HIS A 74 8.87 15.30 3.44
CA HIS A 74 7.43 15.61 3.32
C HIS A 74 7.13 16.48 2.10
N THR A 75 7.86 17.59 1.94
CA THR A 75 7.69 18.51 0.79
C THR A 75 7.85 17.77 -0.54
N TYR A 76 8.72 16.77 -0.62
CA TYR A 76 8.90 15.94 -1.81
C TYR A 76 7.71 15.00 -2.04
N VAL A 77 7.27 14.28 -1.01
CA VAL A 77 6.16 13.31 -1.10
C VAL A 77 4.83 14.00 -1.44
N GLU A 78 4.58 15.18 -0.89
CA GLU A 78 3.38 15.98 -1.14
C GLU A 78 3.20 16.39 -2.60
N LYS A 79 4.29 16.45 -3.39
CA LYS A 79 4.21 16.70 -4.83
C LYS A 79 3.57 15.54 -5.60
N GLY A 80 3.38 14.37 -4.99
CA GLY A 80 2.66 13.23 -5.58
C GLY A 80 3.42 12.50 -6.71
N HIS A 81 4.71 12.76 -6.87
CA HIS A 81 5.53 12.20 -7.97
C HIS A 81 6.63 11.25 -7.48
N LYS A 82 6.45 10.63 -6.31
CA LYS A 82 7.38 9.61 -5.82
C LYS A 82 7.30 8.36 -6.71
N LYS A 83 8.45 7.87 -7.18
CA LYS A 83 8.60 6.62 -7.96
C LYS A 83 8.51 5.38 -7.07
N GLY A 84 8.82 5.54 -5.78
CA GLY A 84 8.86 4.49 -4.78
C GLY A 84 8.51 5.02 -3.39
N ASN A 85 8.96 4.34 -2.34
CA ASN A 85 8.89 4.89 -0.99
C ASN A 85 10.13 5.72 -0.67
N VAL A 86 9.94 6.68 0.23
CA VAL A 86 11.02 7.49 0.79
C VAL A 86 11.40 6.89 2.14
N VAL A 87 12.71 6.81 2.43
CA VAL A 87 13.23 6.27 3.68
C VAL A 87 13.91 7.39 4.47
N ILE A 88 13.58 7.48 5.76
CA ILE A 88 14.31 8.34 6.72
C ILE A 88 15.35 7.48 7.42
N THR A 89 16.61 7.86 7.29
CA THR A 89 17.74 7.21 7.95
C THR A 89 17.95 7.86 9.31
N LEU A 90 17.94 7.03 10.36
CA LEU A 90 18.21 7.46 11.72
C LEU A 90 19.63 7.04 12.09
N GLU A 91 20.50 7.99 12.44
CA GLU A 91 21.78 7.64 13.03
C GLU A 91 21.58 7.23 14.49
N HIS A 92 21.96 6.00 14.83
CA HIS A 92 22.01 5.57 16.22
C HIS A 92 23.27 6.13 16.86
N ASN A 93 23.15 7.29 17.52
CA ASN A 93 24.22 7.79 18.36
C ASN A 93 24.24 6.96 19.65
N SER A 94 24.95 5.82 19.63
CA SER A 94 25.23 5.02 20.81
C SER A 94 26.16 5.81 21.73
N LYS A 95 25.61 6.78 22.47
CA LYS A 95 26.26 7.30 23.67
C LYS A 95 26.07 6.25 24.77
N SER A 96 27.10 5.43 24.97
CA SER A 96 27.37 4.83 26.28
C SER A 96 27.85 5.89 27.26
#